data_AF-A0A6G2DXA8-F1
#
_entry.id   AF-A0A6G2DXA8-F1
#
_cell.length_a   1.000
_cell.length_b   1.000
_cell.length_c   1.000
_cell.angle_alpha   90.00
_cell.angle_beta   90.00
_cell.angle_gamma   90.00
#
_symmetry.space_group_name_H-M   'P 1'
#
loop_
_entity.id
_entity.type
_entity.pdbx_description
1 polymer ?
#
loop_
_entity_poly.entity_id
_entity_poly.type
_entity_poly.pdbx_seq_one_letter_code
_entity_poly.pdbx_strand_id
1 'polypeptide(L)'
;DITGLMGDEKMAHVVAKAGAKVVIMFNPVMARPQHPSSLIFPHFGFGQTFTEKELADFETLPIEDLMVAFFERALARAAEAGIAPENILLDPGIGFCLTK
;
A
#
# COMPACT_ATOMS: atom_id res chain seq x y z
N ASP A 1 8.90 1.86 2.23
CA ASP A 1 8.39 0.63 1.60
C ASP A 1 7.42 1.04 0.51
N ILE A 2 7.80 0.82 -0.76
CA ILE A 2 6.98 1.21 -1.92
C ILE A 2 5.68 0.40 -2.03
N THR A 3 5.55 -0.68 -1.27
CA THR A 3 4.31 -1.46 -1.18
C THR A 3 3.49 -1.10 0.06
N GLY A 4 3.96 -0.16 0.89
CA GLY A 4 3.23 0.30 2.06
C GLY A 4 2.81 -0.80 3.03
N LEU A 5 3.70 -1.75 3.36
CA LEU A 5 3.43 -2.92 4.20
C LEU A 5 2.43 -3.93 3.60
N MET A 6 2.05 -3.72 2.33
CA MET A 6 1.11 -4.59 1.61
C MET A 6 1.85 -5.70 0.83
N GLY A 7 3.12 -5.51 0.48
CA GLY A 7 3.88 -6.47 -0.33
C GLY A 7 4.41 -7.69 0.42
N ASP A 8 4.63 -7.56 1.73
CA ASP A 8 5.08 -8.65 2.62
C ASP A 8 4.42 -8.50 4.00
N GLU A 9 3.67 -9.52 4.41
CA GLU A 9 2.97 -9.57 5.71
C GLU A 9 3.91 -9.50 6.91
N LYS A 10 5.19 -9.89 6.73
CA LYS A 10 6.19 -9.87 7.80
C LYS A 10 6.87 -8.51 7.96
N MET A 11 6.77 -7.62 6.97
CA MET A 11 7.50 -6.35 6.98
C MET A 11 7.16 -5.50 8.20
N ALA A 12 5.87 -5.44 8.58
CA ALA A 12 5.44 -4.68 9.75
C ALA A 12 6.10 -5.18 11.05
N HIS A 13 6.20 -6.49 11.22
CA HIS A 13 6.87 -7.11 12.36
C HIS A 13 8.38 -6.83 12.40
N VAL A 14 9.03 -6.81 11.23
CA VAL A 14 10.46 -6.47 11.12
C VAL A 14 10.70 -5.03 11.55
N VAL A 15 9.88 -4.09 11.07
CA VAL A 15 9.97 -2.66 11.44
C VAL A 15 9.75 -2.47 12.94
N ALA A 16 8.69 -3.08 13.49
CA ALA A 16 8.35 -2.99 14.91
C ALA A 16 9.49 -3.54 15.79
N LYS A 17 10.01 -4.74 15.46
CA LYS A 17 11.11 -5.36 16.19
C LYS A 17 12.39 -4.53 16.18
N ALA A 18 12.66 -3.85 15.07
CA ALA A 18 13.84 -3.00 14.94
C ALA A 18 13.68 -1.62 15.61
N GLY A 19 12.46 -1.21 15.97
CA GLY A 19 12.17 0.16 16.40
C GLY A 19 12.46 1.20 15.32
N ALA A 20 12.42 0.79 14.04
CA ALA A 20 12.77 1.63 12.91
C ALA A 20 11.60 2.53 12.47
N LYS A 21 11.93 3.60 11.75
CA LYS A 21 10.94 4.38 11.00
C LYS A 21 10.58 3.69 9.69
N VAL A 22 9.35 3.87 9.23
CA VAL A 22 8.86 3.33 7.97
C VAL A 22 8.11 4.39 7.17
N VAL A 23 8.41 4.45 5.88
CA VAL A 23 7.58 5.15 4.90
C VAL A 23 6.58 4.15 4.34
N ILE A 24 5.30 4.39 4.57
CA ILE A 24 4.19 3.66 3.95
C ILE A 24 3.80 4.43 2.70
N MET A 25 4.12 3.89 1.53
CA MET A 25 3.76 4.48 0.26
C MET A 25 2.43 3.92 -0.24
N PHE A 26 1.51 4.79 -0.65
CA PHE A 26 0.36 4.39 -1.44
C PHE A 26 0.84 3.81 -2.78
N ASN A 27 0.41 2.60 -3.12
CA ASN A 27 0.79 1.94 -4.36
C ASN A 27 -0.45 1.61 -5.22
N PRO A 28 -0.88 2.52 -6.10
CA PRO A 28 -2.03 2.29 -6.97
C PRO A 28 -1.80 1.19 -8.01
N VAL A 29 -0.54 0.81 -8.32
CA VAL A 29 -0.26 -0.35 -9.19
C VAL A 29 -0.78 -1.63 -8.53
N MET A 30 -0.58 -1.78 -7.22
CA MET A 30 -1.11 -2.92 -6.47
C MET A 30 -2.63 -2.86 -6.30
N ALA A 31 -3.17 -1.65 -6.11
CA ALA A 31 -4.61 -1.46 -5.86
C ALA A 31 -5.45 -1.50 -7.14
N ARG A 32 -4.86 -1.23 -8.32
CA ARG A 32 -5.49 -1.30 -9.63
C ARG A 32 -4.58 -2.00 -10.65
N PRO A 33 -4.38 -3.31 -10.54
CA PRO A 33 -3.44 -4.04 -11.39
C PRO A 33 -3.80 -3.97 -12.88
N GLN A 34 -5.08 -3.76 -13.22
CA GLN A 34 -5.57 -3.74 -14.60
C GLN A 34 -5.75 -2.33 -15.18
N HIS A 35 -5.52 -1.28 -14.39
CA HIS A 35 -5.62 0.08 -14.89
C HIS A 35 -4.59 0.30 -16.01
N PRO A 36 -4.92 1.03 -17.10
CA PRO A 36 -4.00 1.20 -18.23
C PRO A 36 -2.61 1.74 -17.84
N SER A 37 -2.57 2.66 -16.86
CA SER A 37 -1.30 3.21 -16.34
C SER A 37 -0.50 2.24 -15.48
N SER A 38 -1.09 1.13 -15.01
CA SER A 38 -0.41 0.06 -14.25
C SER A 38 0.36 -0.89 -15.15
N LEU A 39 -0.07 -1.06 -16.41
CA LEU A 39 0.45 -2.08 -17.32
C LEU A 39 1.94 -1.93 -17.66
N ILE A 40 2.50 -0.72 -17.48
CA ILE A 40 3.93 -0.45 -17.67
C ILE A 40 4.79 -0.82 -16.46
N PHE A 41 4.18 -1.06 -15.31
CA PHE A 41 4.87 -1.37 -14.06
C PHE A 41 4.97 -2.90 -13.86
N PRO A 42 6.02 -3.37 -13.15
CA PRO A 42 6.10 -4.77 -12.75
C PRO A 42 5.09 -5.08 -11.65
N HIS A 43 4.89 -6.37 -11.38
CA HIS A 43 4.14 -6.81 -10.20
C HIS A 43 4.95 -6.51 -8.92
N PHE A 44 4.27 -6.00 -7.89
CA PHE A 44 4.85 -5.71 -6.58
C PHE A 44 4.28 -6.64 -5.50
N GLY A 45 5.12 -7.07 -4.56
CA GLY A 45 4.75 -7.96 -3.47
C GLY A 45 4.85 -9.45 -3.82
N PHE A 46 4.81 -10.29 -2.77
CA PHE A 46 5.00 -11.74 -2.89
C PHE A 46 3.71 -12.54 -3.17
N GLY A 47 2.54 -11.88 -3.19
CA GLY A 47 1.24 -12.51 -3.44
C GLY A 47 0.13 -11.51 -3.71
N GLN A 48 -1.10 -12.01 -3.86
CA GLN A 48 -2.28 -11.17 -4.07
C GLN A 48 -2.76 -10.62 -2.72
N THR A 49 -2.41 -9.37 -2.43
CA THR A 49 -2.71 -8.74 -1.14
C THR A 49 -4.18 -8.34 -0.97
N PHE A 50 -4.86 -8.04 -2.07
CA PHE A 50 -6.26 -7.61 -2.09
C PHE A 50 -7.12 -8.68 -2.74
N THR A 51 -8.27 -8.97 -2.13
CA THR A 51 -9.25 -9.90 -2.70
C THR A 51 -9.79 -9.37 -4.02
N GLU A 52 -10.33 -10.25 -4.86
CA GLU A 52 -10.94 -9.86 -6.14
C GLU A 52 -12.05 -8.82 -5.99
N LYS A 53 -12.85 -8.93 -4.92
CA LYS A 53 -13.90 -7.95 -4.59
C LYS A 53 -13.31 -6.57 -4.31
N GLU A 54 -12.24 -6.52 -3.51
CA GLU A 54 -11.59 -5.26 -3.16
C GLU A 54 -10.95 -4.60 -4.37
N LEU A 55 -10.29 -5.39 -5.23
CA LEU A 55 -9.74 -4.90 -6.49
C LEU A 55 -10.84 -4.35 -7.42
N ALA A 56 -11.99 -5.01 -7.50
CA ALA A 56 -13.12 -4.53 -8.28
C ALA A 56 -13.68 -3.20 -7.74
N ASP A 57 -13.80 -3.07 -6.41
CA ASP A 57 -14.23 -1.83 -5.77
C ASP A 57 -13.19 -0.71 -6.02
N PHE A 58 -11.90 -0.99 -5.83
CA PHE A 58 -10.79 -0.05 -5.99
C PHE A 58 -10.66 0.54 -7.40
N GLU A 59 -10.97 -0.24 -8.42
CA GLU A 59 -10.88 0.18 -9.83
C GLU A 59 -11.72 1.43 -10.11
N THR A 60 -12.86 1.57 -9.42
CA THR A 60 -13.83 2.65 -9.66
C THR A 60 -13.75 3.82 -8.68
N LEU A 61 -13.00 3.68 -7.58
CA LEU A 61 -12.92 4.72 -6.56
C LEU A 61 -12.24 6.01 -7.09
N PRO A 62 -12.59 7.19 -6.57
CA PRO A 62 -11.73 8.36 -6.69
C PRO A 62 -10.35 8.08 -6.10
N ILE A 63 -9.30 8.71 -6.65
CA ILE A 63 -7.92 8.36 -6.29
C ILE A 63 -7.61 8.68 -4.83
N GLU A 64 -8.17 9.76 -4.28
CA GLU A 64 -7.99 10.13 -2.87
C GLU A 64 -8.69 9.11 -1.94
N ASP A 65 -9.90 8.69 -2.28
CA ASP A 65 -10.64 7.66 -1.52
C ASP A 65 -9.92 6.31 -1.58
N LEU A 66 -9.36 5.96 -2.73
CA LEU A 66 -8.54 4.76 -2.87
C LEU A 66 -7.27 4.85 -2.02
N MET A 67 -6.60 6.00 -2.01
CA MET A 67 -5.41 6.24 -1.19
C MET A 67 -5.74 6.10 0.29
N VAL A 68 -6.87 6.65 0.76
CA VAL A 68 -7.35 6.49 2.13
C VAL A 68 -7.61 5.01 2.44
N ALA A 69 -8.38 4.30 1.60
CA ALA A 69 -8.67 2.88 1.80
C ALA A 69 -7.41 2.00 1.84
N PHE A 70 -6.39 2.34 1.04
CA PHE A 70 -5.09 1.66 1.08
C PHE A 70 -4.36 1.94 2.39
N PHE A 71 -4.29 3.21 2.81
CA PHE A 71 -3.62 3.58 4.06
C PHE A 71 -4.29 3.02 5.30
N GLU A 72 -5.63 2.95 5.35
CA GLU A 72 -6.35 2.34 6.46
C GLU A 72 -5.89 0.90 6.71
N ARG A 73 -5.71 0.11 5.65
CA ARG A 73 -5.20 -1.28 5.76
C ARG A 73 -3.74 -1.32 6.18
N ALA A 74 -2.90 -0.49 5.57
CA ALA A 74 -1.48 -0.46 5.88
C ALA A 74 -1.24 -0.03 7.34
N LEU A 75 -2.00 0.96 7.82
CA LEU A 75 -1.96 1.45 9.20
C LEU A 75 -2.54 0.41 10.17
N ALA A 76 -3.59 -0.32 9.80
CA ALA A 76 -4.09 -1.43 10.61
C ALA A 76 -3.02 -2.52 10.81
N ARG A 77 -2.30 -2.90 9.74
CA ARG A 77 -1.15 -3.83 9.82
C ARG A 77 -0.01 -3.28 10.68
N ALA A 78 0.30 -2.00 10.54
CA ALA A 78 1.34 -1.35 11.36
C ALA A 78 0.95 -1.36 12.85
N ALA A 79 -0.31 -1.07 13.17
CA ALA A 79 -0.84 -1.07 14.52
C ALA A 79 -0.86 -2.47 15.13
N GLU A 80 -1.31 -3.48 14.37
CA GLU A 80 -1.30 -4.89 14.80
C GLU A 80 0.11 -5.39 15.13
N ALA A 81 1.11 -4.98 14.33
CA ALA A 81 2.51 -5.33 14.57
C ALA A 81 3.18 -4.51 15.69
N GLY A 82 2.52 -3.46 16.21
CA GLY A 82 3.05 -2.60 17.27
C GLY A 82 4.06 -1.55 16.80
N ILE A 83 3.98 -1.07 15.55
CA ILE A 83 4.78 0.07 15.10
C ILE A 83 4.23 1.34 15.75
N ALA A 84 5.09 2.09 16.45
CA ALA A 84 4.72 3.34 17.07
C ALA A 84 4.28 4.39 16.01
N PRO A 85 3.16 5.11 16.18
CA PRO A 85 2.66 6.07 15.18
C PRO A 85 3.69 7.14 14.78
N GLU A 86 4.52 7.59 15.72
CA GLU A 86 5.60 8.57 15.49
C GLU A 86 6.73 8.06 14.57
N ASN A 87 6.78 6.75 14.32
CA ASN A 87 7.73 6.12 13.40
C ASN A 87 7.18 5.96 11.99
N ILE A 88 5.92 6.34 11.74
CA ILE A 88 5.26 6.17 10.45
C ILE A 88 5.29 7.49 9.66
N LEU A 89 5.72 7.42 8.42
CA LEU A 89 5.60 8.49 7.43
C LEU A 89 4.71 8.00 6.29
N LEU A 90 3.82 8.85 5.80
CA LEU A 90 2.96 8.55 4.67
C LEU A 90 3.52 9.19 3.39
N ASP A 91 3.54 8.41 2.32
CA ASP A 91 3.93 8.86 0.99
C ASP A 91 2.78 8.61 0.00
N PRO A 92 2.25 9.65 -0.68
CA PRO A 92 1.13 9.50 -1.61
C PRO A 92 1.48 8.75 -2.90
N GLY A 93 2.74 8.37 -3.14
CA GLY A 93 3.10 7.52 -4.29
C GLY A 93 3.03 8.24 -5.64
N ILE A 94 3.33 9.55 -5.67
CA ILE A 94 3.28 10.33 -6.91
C ILE A 94 4.18 9.72 -7.99
N GLY A 95 3.64 9.54 -9.19
CA GLY A 95 4.35 8.95 -10.34
C GLY A 95 4.20 7.43 -10.48
N PHE A 96 3.59 6.74 -9.51
CA PHE A 96 3.18 5.34 -9.64
C PHE A 96 1.72 5.30 -10.10
N CYS A 97 1.44 4.86 -11.33
CA CYS A 97 0.07 4.67 -11.86
C CYS A 97 -0.94 5.80 -11.52
N LEU A 98 -0.49 7.05 -11.49
CA LEU A 98 -1.36 8.22 -11.46
C LEU A 98 -1.40 8.80 -12.88
N THR A 99 -2.59 9.12 -13.37
CA THR A 99 -2.71 9.84 -14.65
C THR A 99 -2.11 11.23 -14.51
N LYS A 100 -1.66 11.80 -15.63
CA LYS A 100 -1.43 13.25 -15.71
C LYS A 100 -2.76 14.01 -15.70
#